data_AF-A0A2V5JZQ6-F1
#
_entry.id   AF-A0A2V5JZQ6-F1
#
_cell.length_a   1.000
_cell.length_b   1.000
_cell.length_c   1.000
_cell.angle_alpha   90.00
_cell.angle_beta   90.00
_cell.angle_gamma   90.00
#
_symmetry.space_group_name_H-M   'P 1'
#
loop_
_entity.id
_entity.type
_entity.pdbx_description
1 polymer ?
#
loop_
_entity_poly.entity_id
_entity_poly.type
_entity_poly.pdbx_seq_one_letter_code
_entity_poly.pdbx_strand_id
1 'polypeptide(L)'
;MAMRWTQLLEEGRVVSGSKCRLILVGETKDGQPFCYEDRFTVHKLDAERIVAGLAYHTIHPLEKLHHLGFIELSFLERGMLYYGFADMLSMEMTKQHCLLTLAAPETVRMTQQRKSVRVQLASRIPITCRIVGVRGEMSPQSVVFYGQMIELSAGGVSFVTSTRLFEPLLLELTFVLPSSPEKHHLVCEIVRVTAFGSDSYRVAAEFRDCPPETIEPIDRFCRANQQGQEREPSAGRAGEGDDRDDDVAGWTDAYEGKPASPKSADASDIQGARSLSALGYDVNLARPNAEEDDE
;
A
#
# COMPACT_ATOMS: atom_id res chain seq x y z
N MET A 1 -5.54 15.46 18.11
CA MET A 1 -5.01 15.88 19.43
C MET A 1 -3.58 15.36 19.55
N ALA A 2 -2.64 16.17 20.03
CA ALA A 2 -1.24 15.78 20.23
C ALA A 2 -0.94 15.67 21.73
N MET A 3 -0.12 14.69 22.11
CA MET A 3 0.29 14.37 23.47
C MET A 3 1.81 14.16 23.50
N ARG A 4 2.48 14.47 24.60
CA ARG A 4 3.93 14.20 24.74
C ARG A 4 4.15 12.70 24.94
N TRP A 5 5.23 12.16 24.39
CA TRP A 5 5.58 10.75 24.61
C TRP A 5 5.78 10.38 26.09
N THR A 6 6.45 11.24 26.86
CA THR A 6 6.65 11.02 28.29
C THR A 6 5.33 10.86 29.05
N GLN A 7 4.29 11.61 28.66
CA GLN A 7 2.97 11.50 29.25
C GLN A 7 2.34 10.12 28.96
N LEU A 8 2.54 9.56 27.77
CA LEU A 8 2.05 8.21 27.45
C LEU A 8 2.72 7.12 28.29
N LEU A 9 4.02 7.30 28.59
CA LEU A 9 4.77 6.42 29.47
C LEU A 9 4.30 6.51 30.92
N GLU A 10 4.16 7.72 31.45
CA GLU A 10 3.69 7.99 32.82
C GLU A 10 2.27 7.43 33.06
N GLU A 11 1.41 7.51 32.05
CA GLU A 11 0.06 6.95 32.09
C GLU A 11 0.02 5.43 31.85
N GLY A 12 1.16 4.79 31.62
CA GLY A 12 1.27 3.34 31.41
C GLY A 12 0.57 2.84 30.14
N ARG A 13 0.37 3.70 29.15
CA ARG A 13 -0.33 3.35 27.90
C ARG A 13 0.55 2.55 26.93
N VAL A 14 1.86 2.61 27.10
CA VAL A 14 2.83 1.77 26.40
C VAL A 14 3.81 1.22 27.41
N VAL A 15 4.01 -0.09 27.37
CA VAL A 15 4.95 -0.80 28.27
C VAL A 15 5.79 -1.80 27.50
N SER A 16 6.91 -2.23 28.06
CA SER A 16 7.70 -3.34 27.51
C SER A 16 6.84 -4.60 27.35
N GLY A 17 7.04 -5.33 26.26
CA GLY A 17 6.23 -6.46 25.84
C GLY A 17 5.02 -6.09 24.97
N SER A 18 4.65 -4.81 24.93
CA SER A 18 3.54 -4.35 24.07
C SER A 18 3.84 -4.58 22.59
N LYS A 19 2.78 -4.77 21.81
CA LYS A 19 2.87 -4.78 20.36
C LYS A 19 2.72 -3.35 19.84
N CYS A 20 3.64 -2.94 18.99
CA CYS A 20 3.51 -1.74 18.20
C CYS A 20 3.47 -2.10 16.72
N ARG A 21 3.04 -1.16 15.90
CA ARG A 21 3.14 -1.23 14.45
C ARG A 21 4.21 -0.24 14.03
N LEU A 22 5.14 -0.69 13.20
CA LEU A 22 6.07 0.20 12.53
C LEU A 22 5.75 0.24 11.06
N ILE A 23 5.83 1.45 10.54
CA ILE A 23 5.79 1.79 9.13
C ILE A 23 7.18 2.31 8.78
N LEU A 24 7.85 1.65 7.84
CA LEU A 24 9.16 2.03 7.34
C LEU A 24 9.04 2.41 5.87
N VAL A 25 9.44 3.64 5.55
CA VAL A 25 9.51 4.16 4.18
C VAL A 25 10.93 4.51 3.85
N GLY A 26 11.35 4.14 2.65
CA GLY A 26 12.66 4.47 2.14
C GLY A 26 12.79 4.14 0.68
N GLU A 27 14.00 3.87 0.27
CA GLU A 27 14.37 3.54 -1.09
C GLU A 27 15.21 2.27 -1.12
N THR A 28 15.02 1.49 -2.17
CA THR A 28 15.89 0.38 -2.52
C THR A 28 17.18 0.87 -3.19
N LYS A 29 18.15 -0.03 -3.38
CA LYS A 29 19.43 0.31 -4.01
C LYS A 29 19.28 0.84 -5.44
N ASP A 30 18.23 0.43 -6.15
CA ASP A 30 17.87 0.87 -7.50
C ASP A 30 16.94 2.11 -7.52
N GLY A 31 16.71 2.75 -6.37
CA GLY A 31 15.91 3.98 -6.24
C GLY A 31 14.40 3.75 -6.32
N GLN A 32 13.93 2.51 -6.18
CA GLN A 32 12.50 2.21 -6.12
C GLN A 32 11.97 2.49 -4.70
N PRO A 33 10.69 2.89 -4.56
CA PRO A 33 10.10 3.09 -3.25
C PRO A 33 10.08 1.79 -2.47
N PHE A 34 10.63 1.82 -1.26
CA PHE A 34 10.52 0.75 -0.29
C PHE A 34 9.47 1.13 0.75
N CYS A 35 8.50 0.25 0.96
CA CYS A 35 7.40 0.44 1.88
C CYS A 35 7.15 -0.85 2.66
N TYR A 36 7.36 -0.81 3.97
CA TYR A 36 7.16 -1.95 4.85
C TYR A 36 6.33 -1.58 6.07
N GLU A 37 5.33 -2.39 6.38
CA GLU A 37 4.48 -2.25 7.55
C GLU A 37 4.38 -3.61 8.23
N ASP A 38 4.66 -3.66 9.54
CA ASP A 38 4.47 -4.87 10.33
C ASP A 38 4.30 -4.58 11.82
N ARG A 39 3.98 -5.63 12.59
CA ARG A 39 3.88 -5.61 14.05
C ARG A 39 5.23 -5.96 14.67
N PHE A 40 5.74 -5.04 15.48
CA PHE A 40 6.94 -5.21 16.27
C PHE A 40 6.58 -5.44 17.74
N THR A 41 7.49 -6.06 18.48
CA THR A 41 7.39 -6.20 19.93
C THR A 41 8.30 -5.17 20.58
N VAL A 42 7.77 -4.32 21.45
CA VAL A 42 8.58 -3.37 22.21
C VAL A 42 9.33 -4.14 23.29
N HIS A 43 10.66 -4.17 23.22
CA HIS A 43 11.49 -4.83 24.24
C HIS A 43 11.84 -3.87 25.37
N LYS A 44 12.25 -2.66 25.01
CA LYS A 44 12.63 -1.60 25.96
C LYS A 44 12.06 -0.28 25.46
N LEU A 45 11.68 0.57 26.39
CA LEU A 45 11.29 1.94 26.09
C LEU A 45 11.57 2.82 27.30
N ASP A 46 11.99 4.05 27.02
CA ASP A 46 12.15 5.11 27.99
C ASP A 46 11.79 6.46 27.34
N ALA A 47 12.09 7.57 28.04
CA ALA A 47 11.77 8.91 27.56
C ALA A 47 12.49 9.29 26.26
N GLU A 48 13.61 8.65 25.93
CA GLU A 48 14.48 9.01 24.81
C GLU A 48 14.52 7.96 23.72
N ARG A 49 14.25 6.69 24.04
CA ARG A 49 14.51 5.56 23.15
C ARG A 49 13.45 4.48 23.21
N ILE A 50 13.31 3.78 22.09
CA ILE A 50 12.44 2.62 21.94
C ILE A 50 13.23 1.53 21.24
N VAL A 51 13.26 0.32 21.80
CA VAL A 51 13.85 -0.86 21.20
C VAL A 51 12.72 -1.80 20.78
N ALA A 52 12.53 -1.96 19.49
CA ALA A 52 11.45 -2.75 18.90
C ALA A 52 12.00 -3.92 18.09
N GLY A 53 11.44 -5.11 18.25
CA GLY A 53 11.91 -6.33 17.62
C GLY A 53 10.89 -6.95 16.67
N LEU A 54 11.39 -7.42 15.53
CA LEU A 54 10.65 -8.18 14.52
C LEU A 54 11.29 -9.57 14.36
N ALA A 55 10.48 -10.62 14.42
CA ALA A 55 10.90 -11.98 14.13
C ALA A 55 10.49 -12.38 12.71
N TYR A 56 11.37 -13.06 11.97
CA TYR A 56 11.10 -13.55 10.61
C TYR A 56 11.74 -14.93 10.38
N HIS A 57 11.23 -15.66 9.39
CA HIS A 57 11.55 -17.09 9.21
C HIS A 57 12.37 -17.41 7.96
N THR A 58 12.35 -16.55 6.94
CA THR A 58 12.95 -16.85 5.63
C THR A 58 13.92 -15.76 5.18
N ILE A 59 13.38 -14.64 4.69
CA ILE A 59 14.14 -13.53 4.13
C ILE A 59 13.96 -12.32 5.05
N HIS A 60 15.05 -11.58 5.28
CA HIS A 60 15.00 -10.39 6.09
C HIS A 60 14.11 -9.34 5.40
N PRO A 61 13.00 -8.89 6.00
CA PRO A 61 12.02 -8.06 5.30
C PRO A 61 12.57 -6.70 4.85
N LEU A 62 13.57 -6.17 5.56
CA LEU A 62 14.26 -4.92 5.22
C LEU A 62 15.57 -5.14 4.44
N GLU A 63 15.85 -6.33 3.89
CA GLU A 63 17.10 -6.58 3.15
C GLU A 63 17.25 -5.66 1.93
N LYS A 64 16.12 -5.29 1.31
CA LYS A 64 16.09 -4.39 0.16
C LYS A 64 16.15 -2.91 0.54
N LEU A 65 16.00 -2.56 1.81
CA LEU A 65 16.02 -1.18 2.27
C LEU A 65 17.47 -0.66 2.25
N HIS A 66 17.74 0.33 1.40
CA HIS A 66 19.07 0.92 1.25
C HIS A 66 19.15 2.31 1.91
N HIS A 67 18.14 3.15 1.69
CA HIS A 67 18.02 4.45 2.33
C HIS A 67 16.71 4.52 3.09
N LEU A 68 16.77 4.76 4.39
CA LEU A 68 15.57 5.01 5.19
C LEU A 68 15.17 6.49 5.05
N GLY A 69 13.93 6.73 4.65
CA GLY A 69 13.34 8.06 4.62
C GLY A 69 12.75 8.43 5.98
N PHE A 70 11.80 7.63 6.47
CA PHE A 70 11.21 7.84 7.80
C PHE A 70 10.68 6.54 8.42
N ILE A 71 10.51 6.56 9.75
CA ILE A 71 9.79 5.53 10.50
C ILE A 71 8.64 6.19 11.26
N GLU A 72 7.47 5.58 11.14
CA GLU A 72 6.35 5.89 12.01
C GLU A 72 6.09 4.71 12.94
N LEU A 73 6.01 5.03 14.23
CA LEU A 73 5.57 4.14 15.29
C LEU A 73 4.10 4.39 15.60
N SER A 74 3.31 3.34 15.70
CA SER A 74 1.93 3.43 16.19
C SER A 74 1.54 2.27 17.10
N PHE A 75 0.55 2.52 17.98
CA PHE A 75 -0.03 1.52 18.86
C PHE A 75 -1.50 1.84 19.12
N LEU A 76 -2.28 0.80 19.38
CA LEU A 76 -3.70 0.90 19.71
C LEU A 76 -3.87 0.76 21.21
N GLU A 77 -4.53 1.74 21.83
CA GLU A 77 -4.93 1.68 23.23
C GLU A 77 -6.40 2.06 23.33
N ARG A 78 -7.22 1.12 23.83
CA ARG A 78 -8.69 1.27 23.98
C ARG A 78 -9.41 1.73 22.70
N GLY A 79 -8.98 1.21 21.55
CA GLY A 79 -9.57 1.54 20.25
C GLY A 79 -9.14 2.90 19.67
N MET A 80 -8.29 3.64 20.37
CA MET A 80 -7.68 4.88 19.88
C MET A 80 -6.29 4.58 19.33
N LEU A 81 -6.00 5.09 18.14
CA LEU A 81 -4.69 4.94 17.50
C LEU A 81 -3.79 6.12 17.88
N TYR A 82 -2.66 5.79 18.51
CA TYR A 82 -1.60 6.72 18.86
C TYR A 82 -0.44 6.50 17.91
N TYR A 83 0.15 7.57 17.39
CA TYR A 83 1.27 7.47 16.46
C TYR A 83 2.24 8.65 16.55
N GLY A 84 3.50 8.42 16.18
CA GLY A 84 4.53 9.46 16.09
C GLY A 84 5.69 9.02 15.20
N PHE A 85 6.44 9.99 14.71
CA PHE A 85 7.65 9.74 13.92
C PHE A 85 8.85 9.51 14.80
N ALA A 86 9.68 8.57 14.40
CA ALA A 86 10.88 8.20 15.12
C ALA A 86 12.06 8.10 14.16
N ASP A 87 13.20 8.62 14.59
CA ASP A 87 14.45 8.42 13.87
C ASP A 87 15.05 7.06 14.21
N MET A 88 15.61 6.39 13.21
CA MET A 88 16.36 5.15 13.44
C MET A 88 17.76 5.50 13.96
N LEU A 89 18.05 5.10 15.20
CA LEU A 89 19.36 5.28 15.81
C LEU A 89 20.31 4.13 15.47
N SER A 90 19.81 2.89 15.51
CA SER A 90 20.55 1.72 15.09
C SER A 90 19.64 0.59 14.65
N MET A 91 20.20 -0.33 13.85
CA MET A 91 19.53 -1.53 13.39
C MET A 91 20.49 -2.71 13.54
N GLU A 92 20.05 -3.73 14.28
CA GLU A 92 20.79 -4.96 14.50
C GLU A 92 20.04 -6.12 13.86
N MET A 93 20.72 -6.85 12.98
CA MET A 93 20.14 -7.98 12.26
C MET A 93 20.81 -9.28 12.67
N THR A 94 20.00 -10.31 12.88
CA THR A 94 20.47 -11.69 13.10
C THR A 94 19.87 -12.60 12.03
N LYS A 95 19.92 -13.93 12.18
CA LYS A 95 19.28 -14.83 11.19
C LYS A 95 17.74 -14.83 11.27
N GLN A 96 17.17 -14.51 12.44
CA GLN A 96 15.73 -14.68 12.72
C GLN A 96 15.09 -13.45 13.37
N HIS A 97 15.89 -12.44 13.70
CA HIS A 97 15.43 -11.24 14.40
C HIS A 97 16.06 -9.99 13.83
N CYS A 98 15.25 -8.94 13.74
CA CYS A 98 15.66 -7.57 13.49
C CYS A 98 15.31 -6.75 14.74
N LEU A 99 16.29 -6.10 15.34
CA LEU A 99 16.10 -5.15 16.43
C LEU A 99 16.36 -3.74 15.92
N LEU A 100 15.37 -2.87 16.10
CA LEU A 100 15.44 -1.46 15.76
C LEU A 100 15.52 -0.66 17.05
N THR A 101 16.57 0.15 17.19
CA THR A 101 16.66 1.19 18.21
C THR A 101 16.23 2.50 17.58
N LEU A 102 15.14 3.06 18.10
CA LEU A 102 14.50 4.27 17.61
C LEU A 102 14.64 5.37 18.65
N ALA A 103 14.75 6.62 18.20
CA ALA A 103 14.51 7.77 19.05
C ALA A 103 13.03 7.80 19.44
N ALA A 104 12.74 8.11 20.70
CA ALA A 104 11.37 8.31 21.13
C ALA A 104 10.76 9.53 20.40
N PRO A 105 9.53 9.42 19.87
CA PRO A 105 8.87 10.56 19.25
C PRO A 105 8.66 11.65 20.31
N GLU A 106 8.92 12.92 20.01
CA GLU A 106 8.65 14.00 20.99
C GLU A 106 7.15 14.13 21.26
N THR A 107 6.35 14.00 20.19
CA THR A 107 4.91 14.10 20.22
C THR A 107 4.23 12.92 19.54
N VAL A 108 3.08 12.54 20.09
CA VAL A 108 2.24 11.46 19.61
C VAL A 108 0.85 12.01 19.35
N ARG A 109 0.29 11.70 18.18
CA ARG A 109 -1.01 12.19 17.72
C ARG A 109 -2.07 11.09 17.80
N MET A 110 -3.33 11.52 17.83
CA MET A 110 -4.52 10.67 17.93
C MET A 110 -5.51 10.99 16.80
N THR A 111 -6.03 9.96 16.12
CA THR A 111 -7.00 10.07 15.02
C THR A 111 -8.23 9.15 15.20
N GLN A 112 -9.37 9.53 14.62
CA GLN A 112 -10.65 8.79 14.64
C GLN A 112 -11.26 8.79 13.22
N GLN A 113 -11.62 7.62 12.69
CA GLN A 113 -12.05 7.45 11.28
C GLN A 113 -13.48 7.97 11.03
N ARG A 114 -13.73 8.58 9.85
CA ARG A 114 -15.07 8.95 9.34
C ARG A 114 -15.35 8.35 7.95
N LYS A 115 -16.63 8.27 7.54
CA LYS A 115 -17.10 7.73 6.25
C LYS A 115 -17.75 8.83 5.38
N SER A 116 -17.47 8.81 4.07
CA SER A 116 -18.14 9.58 3.03
C SER A 116 -18.58 8.66 1.86
N VAL A 117 -19.61 9.06 1.11
CA VAL A 117 -20.19 8.32 -0.04
C VAL A 117 -19.34 8.52 -1.30
N ARG A 118 -19.15 7.47 -2.10
CA ARG A 118 -18.22 7.42 -3.25
C ARG A 118 -18.94 7.18 -4.58
N VAL A 119 -18.37 7.70 -5.68
CA VAL A 119 -18.85 7.46 -7.06
C VAL A 119 -17.84 6.60 -7.82
N GLN A 120 -18.32 5.60 -8.54
CA GLN A 120 -17.50 4.77 -9.41
C GLN A 120 -17.39 5.42 -10.80
N LEU A 121 -16.17 5.53 -11.31
CA LEU A 121 -15.91 6.16 -12.61
C LEU A 121 -16.17 5.17 -13.75
N ALA A 122 -16.82 5.65 -14.82
CA ALA A 122 -17.09 4.85 -16.02
C ALA A 122 -15.80 4.49 -16.79
N SER A 123 -14.83 5.39 -16.80
CA SER A 123 -13.51 5.17 -17.40
C SER A 123 -12.40 5.40 -16.36
N ARG A 124 -11.31 4.64 -16.50
CA ARG A 124 -10.13 4.80 -15.65
C ARG A 124 -9.41 6.09 -16.02
N ILE A 125 -9.11 6.92 -15.03
CA ILE A 125 -8.37 8.17 -15.23
C ILE A 125 -6.91 7.94 -14.79
N PRO A 126 -5.91 8.14 -15.67
CA PRO A 126 -4.51 8.05 -15.27
C PRO A 126 -4.18 9.09 -14.19
N ILE A 127 -3.41 8.67 -13.18
CA ILE A 127 -2.93 9.55 -12.12
C ILE A 127 -1.43 9.45 -11.95
N THR A 128 -0.79 10.59 -11.70
CA THR A 128 0.58 10.66 -11.19
C THR A 128 0.49 10.83 -9.68
N CYS A 129 1.28 10.03 -8.96
CA CYS A 129 1.34 10.03 -7.52
C CYS A 129 2.76 10.34 -7.07
N ARG A 130 2.90 10.99 -5.93
CA ARG A 130 4.17 11.22 -5.26
C ARG A 130 3.99 10.99 -3.77
N ILE A 131 4.81 10.15 -3.15
CA ILE A 131 4.82 10.02 -1.69
C ILE A 131 5.48 11.28 -1.13
N VAL A 132 4.76 12.04 -0.29
CA VAL A 132 5.22 13.30 0.28
C VAL A 132 5.22 13.31 1.79
N GLY A 133 4.85 12.21 2.44
CA GLY A 133 4.79 12.13 3.90
C GLY A 133 3.97 10.96 4.41
N VAL A 134 3.56 11.02 5.67
CA VAL A 134 2.61 10.08 6.31
C VAL A 134 1.90 10.81 7.46
N ARG A 135 0.63 10.47 7.74
CA ARG A 135 -0.15 11.03 8.87
C ARG A 135 -0.23 12.55 9.02
N GLY A 136 -0.19 13.29 7.91
CA GLY A 136 -0.28 14.74 7.95
C GLY A 136 1.07 15.46 8.12
N GLU A 137 2.20 14.76 8.13
CA GLU A 137 3.52 15.38 8.16
C GLU A 137 4.25 15.20 6.83
N MET A 138 4.75 16.31 6.29
CA MET A 138 5.44 16.34 5.00
C MET A 138 6.92 15.98 5.17
N SER A 139 7.45 15.20 4.23
CA SER A 139 8.86 14.85 4.11
C SER A 139 9.50 15.62 2.94
N PRO A 140 10.76 16.06 3.03
CA PRO A 140 11.47 16.71 1.93
C PRO A 140 11.81 15.77 0.77
N GLN A 141 11.74 14.46 0.97
CA GLN A 141 12.04 13.46 -0.05
C GLN A 141 10.75 12.93 -0.66
N SER A 142 10.77 12.69 -1.97
CA SER A 142 9.57 12.32 -2.70
C SER A 142 9.85 11.29 -3.79
N VAL A 143 9.05 10.23 -3.81
CA VAL A 143 9.14 9.19 -4.85
C VAL A 143 7.89 9.25 -5.72
N VAL A 144 8.08 9.39 -7.03
CA VAL A 144 6.99 9.51 -8.02
C VAL A 144 6.65 8.12 -8.57
N PHE A 145 5.36 7.84 -8.71
CA PHE A 145 4.83 6.62 -9.32
C PHE A 145 3.49 6.90 -10.03
N TYR A 146 2.92 5.88 -10.68
CA TYR A 146 1.70 6.03 -11.48
C TYR A 146 0.59 5.08 -11.02
N GLY A 147 -0.64 5.47 -11.31
CA GLY A 147 -1.83 4.67 -11.03
C GLY A 147 -2.98 4.95 -11.99
N GLN A 148 -4.09 4.27 -11.75
CA GLN A 148 -5.33 4.39 -12.51
C GLN A 148 -6.48 4.63 -11.53
N MET A 149 -7.05 5.84 -11.53
CA MET A 149 -8.22 6.19 -10.73
C MET A 149 -9.44 5.39 -11.18
N ILE A 150 -10.18 4.87 -10.21
CA ILE A 150 -11.39 4.05 -10.43
C ILE A 150 -12.61 4.60 -9.69
N GLU A 151 -12.40 5.35 -8.61
CA GLU A 151 -13.47 6.03 -7.87
C GLU A 151 -13.02 7.43 -7.47
N LEU A 152 -13.97 8.36 -7.44
CA LEU A 152 -13.76 9.73 -7.03
C LEU A 152 -14.96 10.24 -6.24
N SER A 153 -14.71 11.09 -5.27
CA SER A 153 -15.72 11.79 -4.46
C SER A 153 -15.18 13.17 -4.08
N ALA A 154 -16.05 14.02 -3.53
CA ALA A 154 -15.61 15.32 -3.00
C ALA A 154 -14.60 15.21 -1.84
N GLY A 155 -14.53 14.07 -1.16
CA GLY A 155 -13.64 13.87 0.00
C GLY A 155 -12.46 12.94 -0.26
N GLY A 156 -12.37 12.30 -1.43
CA GLY A 156 -11.32 11.30 -1.64
C GLY A 156 -11.43 10.54 -2.94
N VAL A 157 -10.46 9.66 -3.14
CA VAL A 157 -10.20 8.96 -4.39
C VAL A 157 -9.89 7.49 -4.12
N SER A 158 -10.20 6.60 -5.07
CA SER A 158 -9.64 5.25 -5.12
C SER A 158 -8.97 5.01 -6.46
N PHE A 159 -7.80 4.38 -6.44
CA PHE A 159 -7.01 4.09 -7.63
C PHE A 159 -6.30 2.73 -7.51
N VAL A 160 -5.82 2.22 -8.64
CA VAL A 160 -5.03 0.98 -8.71
C VAL A 160 -3.61 1.31 -9.12
N THR A 161 -2.62 0.67 -8.50
CA THR A 161 -1.20 0.80 -8.84
C THR A 161 -0.46 -0.52 -8.61
N SER A 162 0.67 -0.72 -9.26
CA SER A 162 1.60 -1.83 -8.96
C SER A 162 2.56 -1.49 -7.81
N THR A 163 2.66 -0.21 -7.44
CA THR A 163 3.47 0.22 -6.30
C THR A 163 2.82 -0.23 -5.01
N ARG A 164 3.55 -1.00 -4.20
CA ARG A 164 3.08 -1.40 -2.87
C ARG A 164 3.07 -0.19 -1.94
N LEU A 165 1.89 0.16 -1.44
CA LEU A 165 1.67 1.25 -0.50
C LEU A 165 1.00 0.70 0.76
N PHE A 166 0.87 1.52 1.79
CA PHE A 166 0.12 1.20 3.00
C PHE A 166 -0.51 2.46 3.59
N GLU A 167 -1.39 2.25 4.57
CA GLU A 167 -2.01 3.32 5.33
C GLU A 167 -1.08 3.80 6.45
N PRO A 168 -0.91 5.11 6.70
CA PRO A 168 -1.58 6.24 6.04
C PRO A 168 -0.62 7.23 5.36
N LEU A 169 0.05 6.78 4.29
CA LEU A 169 0.96 7.64 3.51
C LEU A 169 0.25 8.89 3.00
N LEU A 170 0.95 10.02 3.02
CA LEU A 170 0.54 11.22 2.30
C LEU A 170 1.05 11.16 0.86
N LEU A 171 0.14 11.38 -0.07
CA LEU A 171 0.43 11.44 -1.48
C LEU A 171 0.06 12.82 -2.02
N GLU A 172 0.94 13.38 -2.84
CA GLU A 172 0.56 14.36 -3.84
C GLU A 172 0.04 13.61 -5.07
N LEU A 173 -1.18 13.93 -5.48
CA LEU A 173 -1.82 13.39 -6.68
C LEU A 173 -1.90 14.47 -7.75
N THR A 174 -1.77 14.04 -8.99
CA THR A 174 -2.02 14.90 -10.13
C THR A 174 -2.76 14.15 -11.23
N PHE A 175 -3.85 14.74 -11.72
CA PHE A 175 -4.72 14.16 -12.75
C PHE A 175 -5.52 15.22 -13.51
N VAL A 176 -6.19 14.82 -14.58
CA VAL A 176 -7.08 15.66 -15.40
C VAL A 176 -8.44 14.98 -15.47
N LEU A 177 -9.53 15.74 -15.25
CA LEU A 177 -10.89 15.19 -15.33
C LEU A 177 -11.38 15.19 -16.80
N PRO A 178 -12.19 14.20 -17.23
CA PRO A 178 -12.71 14.19 -18.60
C PRO A 178 -13.49 15.44 -19.01
N SER A 179 -14.16 16.09 -18.05
CA SER A 179 -14.97 17.30 -18.28
C SER A 179 -14.17 18.61 -18.21
N SER A 180 -12.88 18.56 -17.89
CA SER A 180 -12.04 19.77 -17.74
C SER A 180 -10.60 19.49 -18.15
N PRO A 181 -9.98 20.31 -19.04
CA PRO A 181 -8.57 20.16 -19.37
C PRO A 181 -7.64 20.59 -18.23
N GLU A 182 -8.18 21.14 -17.15
CA GLU A 182 -7.40 21.60 -16.00
C GLU A 182 -6.77 20.44 -15.23
N LYS A 183 -5.51 20.65 -14.83
CA LYS A 183 -4.75 19.70 -14.03
C LYS A 183 -5.05 19.93 -12.56
N HIS A 184 -5.63 18.94 -11.90
CA HIS A 184 -5.89 18.96 -10.47
C HIS A 184 -4.66 18.48 -9.71
N HIS A 185 -4.26 19.24 -8.70
CA HIS A 185 -3.19 18.91 -7.76
C HIS A 185 -3.78 18.80 -6.37
N LEU A 186 -3.69 17.62 -5.75
CA LEU A 186 -4.28 17.34 -4.44
C LEU A 186 -3.26 16.68 -3.53
N VAL A 187 -3.30 17.02 -2.24
CA VAL A 187 -2.67 16.20 -1.21
C VAL A 187 -3.74 15.28 -0.64
N CYS A 188 -3.42 14.01 -0.47
CA CYS A 188 -4.33 13.03 0.11
C CYS A 188 -3.60 12.10 1.07
N GLU A 189 -4.30 11.56 2.05
CA GLU A 189 -3.82 10.55 2.98
C GLU A 189 -4.40 9.19 2.59
N ILE A 190 -3.57 8.16 2.45
CA ILE A 190 -4.05 6.79 2.21
C ILE A 190 -4.84 6.33 3.44
N VAL A 191 -6.07 5.91 3.23
CA VAL A 191 -6.99 5.42 4.28
C VAL A 191 -7.42 3.97 4.07
N ARG A 192 -6.79 3.30 3.09
CA ARG A 192 -7.27 2.16 2.29
C ARG A 192 -6.15 1.50 1.48
N VAL A 193 -5.55 0.36 1.82
CA VAL A 193 -4.87 -0.48 0.81
C VAL A 193 -5.35 -1.93 0.83
N THR A 194 -5.76 -2.43 -0.34
CA THR A 194 -6.23 -3.81 -0.54
C THR A 194 -5.60 -4.42 -1.78
N ALA A 195 -5.32 -5.72 -1.78
CA ALA A 195 -4.92 -6.42 -3.00
C ALA A 195 -6.01 -6.31 -4.07
N PHE A 196 -5.61 -6.07 -5.32
CA PHE A 196 -6.52 -5.98 -6.48
C PHE A 196 -6.22 -7.04 -7.55
N GLY A 197 -4.99 -7.55 -7.58
CA GLY A 197 -4.53 -8.66 -8.44
C GLY A 197 -3.25 -9.27 -7.87
N SER A 198 -2.50 -10.05 -8.66
CA SER A 198 -1.24 -10.67 -8.22
C SER A 198 -0.19 -9.64 -7.80
N ASP A 199 -0.04 -8.58 -8.60
CA ASP A 199 0.99 -7.55 -8.44
C ASP A 199 0.40 -6.13 -8.49
N SER A 200 -0.85 -5.99 -8.05
CA SER A 200 -1.52 -4.69 -8.02
C SER A 200 -2.34 -4.49 -6.76
N TYR A 201 -2.37 -3.23 -6.35
CA TYR A 201 -2.98 -2.76 -5.12
C TYR A 201 -4.04 -1.73 -5.47
N ARG A 202 -5.22 -1.89 -4.86
CA ARG A 202 -6.24 -0.86 -4.82
C ARG A 202 -6.02 -0.01 -3.59
N VAL A 203 -5.83 1.28 -3.83
CA VAL A 203 -5.56 2.32 -2.83
C VAL A 203 -6.81 3.18 -2.72
N ALA A 204 -7.22 3.53 -1.51
CA ALA A 204 -8.18 4.59 -1.25
C ALA A 204 -7.50 5.66 -0.41
N ALA A 205 -7.67 6.91 -0.81
CA ALA A 205 -7.08 8.07 -0.14
C ALA A 205 -8.12 9.17 0.06
N GLU A 206 -7.98 9.91 1.16
CA GLU A 206 -8.83 11.02 1.56
C GLU A 206 -8.10 12.34 1.31
N PHE A 207 -8.79 13.35 0.77
CA PHE A 207 -8.19 14.64 0.47
C PHE A 207 -7.84 15.40 1.76
N ARG A 208 -6.70 16.10 1.75
CA ARG A 208 -6.17 16.87 2.88
C ARG A 208 -6.07 18.33 2.49
N ASP A 209 -6.58 19.20 3.35
CA ASP A 209 -6.43 20.66 3.27
C ASP A 209 -6.75 21.23 1.87
N CYS A 210 -7.71 20.62 1.17
CA CYS A 210 -8.07 21.02 -0.18
C CYS A 210 -9.05 22.19 -0.11
N PRO A 211 -8.70 23.36 -0.69
CA PRO A 211 -9.57 24.50 -0.63
C PRO A 211 -10.82 24.29 -1.50
N PRO A 212 -11.94 24.99 -1.22
CA PRO A 212 -13.21 24.81 -1.93
C PRO A 212 -13.07 24.95 -3.44
N GLU A 213 -12.27 25.89 -3.93
CA GLU A 213 -12.00 26.10 -5.35
C GLU A 213 -11.44 24.86 -6.06
N THR A 214 -10.72 23.99 -5.36
CA THR A 214 -10.21 22.72 -5.93
C THR A 214 -11.25 21.60 -5.82
N ILE A 215 -12.06 21.58 -4.75
CA ILE A 215 -13.06 20.54 -4.49
C ILE A 215 -14.33 20.74 -5.30
N GLU A 216 -14.76 21.98 -5.53
CA GLU A 216 -16.00 22.29 -6.25
C GLU A 216 -16.06 21.72 -7.68
N PRO A 217 -15.00 21.82 -8.52
CA PRO A 217 -14.98 21.16 -9.82
C PRO A 217 -15.10 19.63 -9.73
N ILE A 218 -14.48 19.03 -8.72
CA ILE A 218 -14.51 17.58 -8.46
C ILE A 218 -15.93 17.16 -8.04
N ASP A 219 -16.54 17.86 -7.08
CA ASP A 219 -17.90 17.58 -6.61
C ASP A 219 -18.91 17.73 -7.75
N ARG A 220 -18.79 18.79 -8.56
CA ARG A 220 -19.62 18.99 -9.75
C ARG A 220 -19.50 17.83 -10.73
N PHE A 221 -18.28 17.38 -11.01
CA PHE A 221 -18.03 16.23 -11.88
C PHE A 221 -18.65 14.94 -11.32
N CYS A 222 -18.47 14.67 -10.01
CA CYS A 222 -19.06 13.50 -9.36
C CYS A 222 -20.59 13.48 -9.45
N ARG A 223 -21.25 14.63 -9.17
CA ARG A 223 -22.72 14.75 -9.27
C ARG A 223 -23.24 14.55 -10.68
N ALA A 224 -22.54 15.08 -11.69
CA ALA A 224 -22.92 14.90 -13.08
C ALA A 224 -22.86 13.43 -13.51
N ASN A 225 -21.85 12.69 -13.04
CA ASN A 225 -21.73 11.25 -13.33
C ASN A 225 -22.77 10.40 -12.59
N GLN A 226 -23.14 10.75 -11.36
CA GLN A 226 -24.21 10.06 -10.63
C GLN A 226 -25.55 10.16 -11.38
N GLN A 227 -25.91 11.35 -11.86
CA GLN A 227 -27.14 11.56 -12.64
C GLN A 227 -27.12 10.81 -13.98
N GLY A 228 -25.94 10.61 -14.58
CA GLY A 228 -25.77 9.79 -15.77
C GLY A 228 -26.05 8.31 -15.53
N GLN A 229 -25.58 7.77 -14.40
CA GLN A 229 -25.80 6.37 -14.02
C GLN A 229 -27.26 6.06 -13.66
N GLU A 230 -27.99 7.02 -13.07
CA GLU A 230 -29.42 6.85 -12.77
C GLU A 230 -30.31 6.94 -14.02
N ARG A 231 -29.80 7.55 -15.10
CA ARG A 231 -30.55 7.81 -16.34
C ARG A 231 -30.39 6.75 -17.41
N GLU A 232 -29.47 5.80 -17.30
CA GLU A 232 -29.51 4.59 -18.11
C GLU A 232 -30.58 3.67 -17.51
N PRO A 233 -31.82 3.67 -18.02
CA PRO A 233 -32.79 2.69 -17.59
C PRO A 233 -32.24 1.35 -18.08
N SER A 234 -32.35 0.31 -17.26
CA SER A 234 -32.10 -1.08 -17.64
C SER A 234 -32.93 -1.45 -18.88
N ALA A 235 -32.43 -1.12 -20.06
CA ALA A 235 -33.03 -1.41 -21.34
C ALA A 235 -32.77 -2.89 -21.62
N GLY A 236 -33.69 -3.74 -21.17
CA GLY A 236 -33.76 -5.13 -21.61
C GLY A 236 -34.07 -6.16 -20.54
N ARG A 237 -35.33 -6.22 -20.08
CA ARG A 237 -35.99 -7.51 -19.81
C ARG A 237 -37.51 -7.37 -19.90
N ALA A 238 -37.97 -6.99 -21.08
CA ALA A 238 -39.33 -7.26 -21.53
C ALA A 238 -39.20 -8.05 -22.83
N GLY A 239 -39.50 -9.34 -22.75
CA GLY A 239 -39.43 -10.29 -23.86
C GLY A 239 -39.50 -11.71 -23.36
N GLU A 240 -40.75 -12.21 -23.24
CA GLU A 240 -41.25 -13.59 -23.41
C GLU A 240 -40.48 -14.71 -22.66
N GLY A 241 -41.06 -15.41 -21.69
CA GLY A 241 -42.34 -16.14 -21.80
C GLY A 241 -42.03 -17.61 -22.13
N ASP A 242 -41.77 -18.45 -21.12
CA ASP A 242 -42.02 -19.89 -21.23
C ASP A 242 -42.24 -20.47 -19.83
N ASP A 243 -43.48 -20.90 -19.59
CA ASP A 243 -43.94 -21.62 -18.42
C ASP A 243 -43.41 -23.06 -18.48
N ARG A 244 -42.48 -23.42 -17.58
CA ARG A 244 -42.30 -24.82 -17.17
C ARG A 244 -41.96 -24.92 -15.69
N ASP A 245 -42.92 -25.47 -14.96
CA ASP A 245 -42.73 -26.18 -13.71
C ASP A 245 -41.68 -27.29 -13.90
N ASP A 246 -40.75 -27.42 -12.94
CA ASP A 246 -40.48 -28.68 -12.21
C ASP A 246 -39.15 -28.62 -11.42
N ASP A 247 -39.26 -29.06 -10.16
CA ASP A 247 -38.28 -29.80 -9.36
C ASP A 247 -36.95 -29.19 -8.87
N VAL A 248 -37.00 -28.81 -7.59
CA VAL A 248 -36.17 -29.31 -6.47
C VAL A 248 -34.88 -30.07 -6.84
N ALA A 249 -33.72 -29.48 -6.56
CA ALA A 249 -32.56 -30.19 -5.99
C ALA A 249 -31.56 -29.20 -5.36
N GLY A 250 -31.25 -29.42 -4.08
CA GLY A 250 -30.23 -28.68 -3.34
C GLY A 250 -28.81 -28.97 -3.80
N TRP A 251 -27.94 -27.96 -3.67
CA TRP A 251 -26.49 -28.10 -3.76
C TRP A 251 -25.85 -27.32 -2.61
N THR A 252 -25.53 -28.05 -1.54
CA THR A 252 -24.45 -27.74 -0.62
C THR A 252 -23.23 -28.53 -1.08
N ASP A 253 -22.10 -27.87 -1.35
CA ASP A 253 -20.74 -28.38 -1.19
C ASP A 253 -19.76 -27.21 -1.47
N ALA A 254 -19.05 -26.70 -0.46
CA ALA A 254 -17.73 -27.19 -0.03
C ALA A 254 -16.66 -27.01 -1.13
N TYR A 255 -16.11 -25.80 -1.24
CA TYR A 255 -14.91 -25.52 -2.02
C TYR A 255 -13.66 -25.81 -1.15
N GLU A 256 -13.21 -27.06 -1.15
CA GLU A 256 -11.82 -27.41 -0.80
C GLU A 256 -10.98 -27.46 -2.07
N GLY A 257 -10.38 -26.33 -2.44
CA GLY A 257 -9.41 -26.24 -3.53
C GLY A 257 -7.98 -26.19 -2.99
N LYS A 258 -7.23 -27.29 -3.13
CA LYS A 258 -5.75 -27.29 -2.99
C LYS A 258 -5.13 -26.35 -4.03
N PRO A 259 -4.13 -25.51 -3.68
CA PRO A 259 -3.42 -24.72 -4.67
C PRO A 259 -2.59 -25.62 -5.58
N ALA A 260 -2.76 -25.44 -6.89
CA ALA A 260 -1.95 -26.07 -7.92
C ALA A 260 -0.50 -25.55 -7.86
N SER A 261 0.46 -26.47 -7.89
CA SER A 261 1.87 -26.13 -8.07
C SER A 261 2.09 -25.54 -9.47
N PRO A 262 2.79 -24.41 -9.62
CA PRO A 262 3.08 -23.86 -10.94
C PRO A 262 4.07 -24.77 -11.67
N LYS A 263 3.65 -25.25 -12.85
CA LYS A 263 4.56 -25.84 -13.85
C LYS A 263 5.48 -24.74 -14.37
N SER A 264 6.76 -25.06 -14.47
CA SER A 264 7.83 -24.23 -15.04
C SER A 264 7.41 -23.66 -16.40
N ALA A 265 7.41 -22.33 -16.51
CA ALA A 265 7.31 -21.65 -17.79
C ALA A 265 8.67 -21.68 -18.48
N ASP A 266 8.69 -22.26 -19.68
CA ASP A 266 9.83 -22.33 -20.58
C ASP A 266 10.11 -20.92 -21.14
N ALA A 267 11.35 -20.44 -20.97
CA ALA A 267 11.72 -19.04 -21.21
C ALA A 267 12.58 -18.87 -22.47
N SER A 268 12.17 -19.51 -23.57
CA SER A 268 12.94 -19.52 -24.82
C SER A 268 12.64 -18.37 -25.81
N ASP A 269 11.64 -17.52 -25.58
CA ASP A 269 11.26 -16.48 -26.57
C ASP A 269 11.18 -15.05 -26.01
N ILE A 270 12.31 -14.54 -25.51
CA ILE A 270 12.51 -13.08 -25.37
C ILE A 270 13.78 -12.67 -26.11
N GLN A 271 13.64 -12.39 -27.40
CA GLN A 271 14.63 -11.61 -28.16
C GLN A 271 14.63 -10.17 -27.65
N GLY A 272 15.66 -9.82 -26.88
CA GLY A 272 15.85 -8.46 -26.35
C GLY A 272 16.78 -8.33 -25.15
N ALA A 273 17.39 -9.41 -24.66
CA ALA A 273 18.36 -9.33 -23.57
C ALA A 273 19.70 -8.75 -24.06
N ARG A 274 19.96 -7.48 -23.72
CA ARG A 274 21.32 -6.92 -23.75
C ARG A 274 22.18 -7.64 -22.71
N SER A 275 23.38 -8.01 -23.12
CA SER A 275 24.40 -8.75 -22.37
C SER A 275 24.56 -8.27 -20.92
N LEU A 276 24.40 -9.18 -19.96
CA LEU A 276 24.70 -9.01 -18.52
C LEU A 276 26.19 -9.28 -18.19
N SER A 277 27.08 -9.25 -19.18
CA SER A 277 28.53 -9.45 -18.98
C SER A 277 29.22 -8.35 -18.16
N ALA A 278 28.51 -7.27 -17.77
CA ALA A 278 29.07 -6.18 -16.96
C ALA A 278 29.03 -6.42 -15.44
N LEU A 279 28.50 -7.56 -14.96
CA LEU A 279 28.33 -7.83 -13.53
C LEU A 279 29.38 -8.77 -12.92
N GLY A 280 30.42 -9.17 -13.64
CA GLY A 280 31.58 -9.86 -13.04
C GLY A 280 31.27 -11.22 -12.39
N TYR A 281 30.20 -11.90 -12.81
CA TYR A 281 29.92 -13.27 -12.39
C TYR A 281 30.47 -14.24 -13.43
N ASP A 282 31.45 -15.04 -13.01
CA ASP A 282 32.02 -16.13 -13.78
C ASP A 282 31.01 -17.29 -13.80
N VAL A 283 30.25 -17.40 -14.89
CA VAL A 283 29.31 -18.51 -15.07
C VAL A 283 30.08 -19.69 -15.65
N ASN A 284 30.51 -20.60 -14.79
CA ASN A 284 30.99 -21.92 -15.21
C ASN A 284 29.82 -22.71 -15.80
N LEU A 285 29.67 -22.65 -17.13
CA LEU A 285 28.81 -23.56 -17.87
C LEU A 285 29.47 -24.94 -17.85
N ALA A 286 28.91 -25.84 -17.04
CA ALA A 286 29.22 -27.26 -17.08
C ALA A 286 29.03 -27.77 -18.52
N ARG A 287 30.10 -28.32 -19.12
CA ARG A 287 30.03 -28.99 -20.41
C ARG A 287 29.10 -30.20 -20.29
N PRO A 288 28.19 -30.43 -21.24
CA PRO A 288 27.46 -31.69 -21.29
C PRO A 288 28.42 -32.84 -21.59
N ASN A 289 28.20 -33.97 -20.92
CA ASN A 289 28.91 -35.22 -21.14
C ASN A 289 28.85 -35.58 -22.63
N ALA A 290 30.02 -35.90 -23.19
CA ALA A 290 30.10 -36.60 -24.46
C ALA A 290 29.53 -38.02 -24.25
N GLU A 291 28.54 -38.37 -25.05
CA GLU A 291 28.11 -39.75 -25.25
C GLU A 291 29.26 -40.50 -25.93
N GLU A 292 29.62 -41.66 -25.35
CA GLU A 292 30.48 -42.66 -25.99
C GLU A 292 29.63 -43.36 -27.06
N ASP A 293 30.05 -43.23 -28.32
CA ASP A 293 29.57 -44.06 -29.42
C ASP A 293 30.28 -45.43 -29.36
N ASP A 294 29.50 -46.50 -29.16
CA ASP A 294 29.87 -47.87 -29.48
C ASP A 294 29.62 -48.12 -30.98
N GLU A 295 30.70 -48.29 -31.78
CA GLU A 295 30.94 -49.24 -32.90
C GLU A 295 32.05 -48.78 -33.86
#